data_AF-A0A355BAH4-F1
#
_entry.id   AF-A0A355BAH4-F1
#
_cell.length_a   1.000
_cell.length_b   1.000
_cell.length_c   1.000
_cell.angle_alpha   90.00
_cell.angle_beta   90.00
_cell.angle_gamma   90.00
#
_symmetry.space_group_name_H-M   'P 1'
#
loop_
_entity.id
_entity.type
_entity.pdbx_description
1 polymer ?
#
loop_
_entity_poly.entity_id
_entity_poly.type
_entity_poly.pdbx_seq_one_letter_code
_entity_poly.pdbx_strand_id
1 'polypeptide(L)'
;MKNLKLALVAAIISASCTNDDTKTVVVNEEEVITTVRIILDGGGETIILESRDLDGDGPNAPIITPVSGGALIAGTTYTGSVRFLNELVKPAEDITVEVEEEGDNHQVFYQLPSSVGTISYDDLDINDKPIGLNFTLVTNATAATGNLMVT
;
A
#
# COMPACT_ATOMS: atom_id res chain seq x y z
N MET A 1 15.77 68.87 38.00
CA MET A 1 16.12 69.03 36.56
C MET A 1 16.76 67.70 36.13
N LYS A 2 16.13 66.89 35.27
CA LYS A 2 16.41 66.75 33.82
C LYS A 2 17.92 66.71 33.53
N ASN A 3 18.50 65.56 33.16
CA ASN A 3 18.73 65.07 31.77
C ASN A 3 19.29 63.60 31.80
N LEU A 4 19.40 62.79 30.73
CA LEU A 4 18.65 62.65 29.46
C LEU A 4 19.15 61.40 28.64
N LYS A 5 18.51 60.21 28.78
CA LYS A 5 18.61 59.04 27.84
C LYS A 5 20.02 58.37 27.75
N LEU A 6 20.26 57.17 27.21
CA LEU A 6 19.56 56.31 26.25
C LEU A 6 19.87 54.81 26.50
N ALA A 7 19.11 53.89 25.90
CA ALA A 7 19.19 52.44 26.13
C ALA A 7 20.30 51.71 25.34
N LEU A 8 20.67 50.52 25.81
CA LEU A 8 21.23 49.44 25.00
C LEU A 8 20.70 48.09 25.49
N VAL A 9 19.63 47.59 24.87
CA VAL A 9 19.21 46.18 25.00
C VAL A 9 19.83 45.44 23.83
N ALA A 10 20.67 44.46 24.10
CA ALA A 10 21.29 43.64 23.08
C ALA A 10 20.24 42.73 22.43
N ALA A 11 19.86 43.03 21.18
CA ALA A 11 19.04 42.14 20.38
C ALA A 11 19.89 40.94 19.94
N ILE A 12 19.62 39.77 20.51
CA ILE A 12 20.18 38.50 20.03
C ILE A 12 19.40 38.11 18.77
N ILE A 13 19.85 38.62 17.63
CA ILE A 13 19.44 38.13 16.31
C ILE A 13 20.06 36.77 16.07
N SER A 14 19.35 35.71 16.48
CA SER A 14 19.63 34.35 16.03
C SER A 14 19.27 34.25 14.55
N ALA A 15 20.27 34.36 13.68
CA ALA A 15 20.13 34.02 12.27
C ALA A 15 19.83 32.51 12.17
N SER A 16 18.57 32.16 11.93
CA SER A 16 18.22 30.82 11.46
C SER A 16 18.84 30.65 10.07
N CYS A 17 19.56 29.54 9.86
CA CYS A 17 20.37 29.36 8.67
C CYS A 17 19.52 29.42 7.40
N THR A 18 19.88 30.31 6.48
CA THR A 18 19.43 30.26 5.08
C THR A 18 20.22 29.19 4.33
N ASN A 19 19.96 27.93 4.68
CA ASN A 19 20.18 26.82 3.77
C ASN A 19 18.85 26.54 3.11
N ASP A 20 18.57 27.27 2.03
CA ASP A 20 17.58 26.86 1.04
C ASP A 20 18.18 25.69 0.25
N ASP A 21 18.33 24.56 0.95
CA ASP A 21 18.72 23.29 0.36
C ASP A 21 17.61 22.95 -0.62
N THR A 22 17.87 23.10 -1.92
CA THR A 22 16.94 22.79 -3.02
C THR A 22 16.72 21.28 -3.19
N LYS A 23 16.67 20.55 -2.08
CA LYS A 23 15.98 19.28 -1.99
C LYS A 23 14.51 19.61 -2.07
N THR A 24 13.88 19.22 -3.17
CA THR A 24 12.44 19.04 -3.23
C THR A 24 12.04 18.28 -1.97
N VAL A 25 11.28 18.92 -1.08
CA VAL A 25 10.68 18.19 0.03
C VAL A 25 9.73 17.21 -0.63
N VAL A 26 10.00 15.91 -0.50
CA VAL A 26 9.03 14.88 -0.88
C VAL A 26 7.86 15.11 0.05
N VAL A 27 6.79 15.67 -0.50
CA VAL A 27 5.51 15.74 0.19
C VAL A 27 4.97 14.33 0.10
N ASN A 28 5.01 13.60 1.20
CA ASN A 28 4.29 12.35 1.32
C ASN A 28 2.81 12.73 1.41
N GLU A 29 2.09 12.59 0.30
CA GLU A 29 0.66 12.89 0.21
C GLU A 29 -0.13 11.74 0.87
N GLU A 30 -1.30 12.02 1.44
CA GLU A 30 -2.08 10.98 2.13
C GLU A 30 -2.86 10.14 1.11
N GLU A 31 -2.37 8.92 0.83
CA GLU A 31 -2.97 8.06 -0.20
C GLU A 31 -4.37 7.56 0.13
N VAL A 32 -5.35 7.95 -0.68
CA VAL A 32 -6.78 7.60 -0.48
C VAL A 32 -7.13 6.32 -1.25
N ILE A 33 -6.89 5.17 -0.63
CA ILE A 33 -7.22 3.87 -1.20
C ILE A 33 -8.69 3.52 -0.93
N THR A 34 -9.51 3.51 -1.99
CA THR A 34 -10.93 3.07 -1.93
C THR A 34 -11.15 1.62 -2.35
N THR A 35 -10.29 1.10 -3.22
CA THR A 35 -10.42 -0.25 -3.76
C THR A 35 -9.08 -0.97 -3.70
N VAL A 36 -9.09 -2.18 -3.12
CA VAL A 36 -7.98 -3.14 -3.15
C VAL A 36 -8.42 -4.32 -4.00
N ARG A 37 -7.77 -4.55 -5.14
CA ARG A 37 -8.06 -5.67 -6.03
C ARG A 37 -6.86 -6.60 -6.14
N ILE A 38 -7.03 -7.85 -5.74
CA ILE A 38 -6.07 -8.93 -5.94
C ILE A 38 -6.49 -9.74 -7.16
N ILE A 39 -5.53 -10.06 -8.03
CA ILE A 39 -5.69 -10.97 -9.16
C ILE A 39 -4.79 -12.18 -8.90
N LEU A 40 -5.33 -13.39 -9.01
CA LEU A 40 -4.63 -14.66 -8.86
C LEU A 40 -4.80 -15.49 -10.14
N ASP A 41 -3.72 -15.72 -10.86
CA ASP A 41 -3.68 -16.54 -12.07
C ASP A 41 -3.06 -17.91 -11.77
N GLY A 42 -3.85 -18.97 -11.90
CA GLY A 42 -3.42 -20.34 -11.58
C GLY A 42 -4.55 -21.35 -11.63
N GLY A 43 -4.22 -22.65 -11.63
CA GLY A 43 -5.23 -23.72 -11.65
C GLY A 43 -6.08 -23.82 -12.93
N GLY A 44 -5.84 -22.96 -13.93
CA GLY A 44 -6.59 -22.91 -15.19
C GLY A 44 -7.58 -21.74 -15.31
N GLU A 45 -7.73 -20.90 -14.29
CA GLU A 45 -8.61 -19.71 -14.30
C GLU A 45 -7.91 -18.50 -13.68
N THR A 46 -8.47 -17.31 -13.93
CA THR A 46 -8.12 -16.06 -13.24
C THR A 46 -9.15 -15.78 -12.16
N ILE A 47 -8.70 -15.60 -10.92
CA ILE A 47 -9.53 -15.29 -9.75
C ILE A 47 -9.28 -13.84 -9.35
N ILE A 48 -10.35 -13.08 -9.12
CA ILE A 48 -10.29 -11.69 -8.70
C ILE A 48 -10.96 -11.56 -7.32
N LEU A 49 -10.24 -11.02 -6.35
CA LEU A 49 -10.73 -10.66 -5.03
C LEU A 49 -10.72 -9.13 -4.93
N GLU A 50 -11.85 -8.50 -4.66
CA GLU A 50 -11.97 -7.04 -4.62
C GLU A 50 -12.62 -6.58 -3.31
N SER A 51 -11.91 -5.78 -2.53
CA SER A 51 -12.48 -5.01 -1.42
C SER A 51 -12.69 -3.57 -1.87
N ARG A 52 -13.84 -2.99 -1.57
CA ARG A 52 -14.24 -1.66 -2.07
C ARG A 52 -15.07 -0.89 -1.05
N ASP A 53 -14.63 0.33 -0.73
CA ASP A 53 -15.31 1.28 0.13
C ASP A 53 -15.32 2.66 -0.57
N LEU A 54 -16.51 3.23 -0.75
CA LEU A 54 -16.73 4.54 -1.40
C LEU A 54 -17.50 5.52 -0.51
N ASP A 55 -17.92 5.09 0.69
CA ASP A 55 -18.72 5.91 1.62
C ASP A 55 -17.97 6.18 2.94
N GLY A 56 -16.94 5.39 3.26
CA GLY A 56 -16.09 5.57 4.42
C GLY A 56 -16.71 5.04 5.72
N ASP A 57 -17.86 4.34 5.66
CA ASP A 57 -18.47 3.70 6.82
C ASP A 57 -17.80 2.34 7.17
N GLY A 58 -16.79 1.93 6.39
CA GLY A 58 -15.94 0.78 6.64
C GLY A 58 -16.02 -0.28 5.54
N PRO A 59 -15.06 -1.23 5.50
CA PRO A 59 -14.91 -2.12 4.36
C PRO A 59 -16.16 -3.00 4.15
N ASN A 60 -16.77 -2.85 2.97
CA ASN A 60 -17.76 -3.79 2.48
C ASN A 60 -17.16 -5.21 2.39
N ALA A 61 -18.02 -6.23 2.49
CA ALA A 61 -17.58 -7.60 2.27
C ALA A 61 -16.97 -7.75 0.86
N PRO A 62 -15.80 -8.40 0.71
CA PRO A 62 -15.09 -8.44 -0.56
C PRO A 62 -15.90 -9.20 -1.62
N ILE A 63 -15.92 -8.62 -2.83
CA ILE A 63 -16.49 -9.19 -4.03
C ILE A 63 -15.49 -10.21 -4.59
N ILE A 64 -15.96 -11.43 -4.86
CA ILE A 64 -15.13 -12.52 -5.38
C ILE A 64 -15.65 -12.92 -6.76
N THR A 65 -14.77 -12.90 -7.76
CA THR A 65 -15.09 -13.22 -9.16
C THR A 65 -14.15 -14.31 -9.70
N PRO A 66 -14.66 -15.40 -10.30
CA PRO A 66 -16.08 -15.80 -10.34
C PRO A 66 -16.64 -16.02 -8.92
N VAL A 67 -17.97 -16.09 -8.76
CA VAL A 67 -18.60 -16.27 -7.43
C VAL A 67 -18.21 -17.61 -6.78
N SER A 68 -17.82 -18.60 -7.57
CA SER A 68 -17.19 -19.85 -7.12
C SER A 68 -15.67 -19.74 -6.89
N GLY A 69 -15.03 -18.68 -7.39
CA GLY A 69 -13.58 -18.48 -7.49
C GLY A 69 -12.86 -18.22 -6.17
N GLY A 70 -13.58 -18.08 -5.05
CA GLY A 70 -12.94 -18.15 -3.72
C GLY A 70 -12.38 -19.54 -3.40
N ALA A 71 -12.79 -20.57 -4.16
CA ALA A 71 -12.26 -21.93 -4.04
C ALA A 71 -10.99 -22.10 -4.90
N LEU A 72 -9.83 -21.84 -4.30
CA LEU A 72 -8.54 -22.21 -4.89
C LEU A 72 -8.38 -23.72 -4.96
N ILE A 73 -7.75 -24.22 -6.02
CA ILE A 73 -7.36 -25.62 -6.16
C ILE A 73 -6.23 -25.91 -5.15
N ALA A 74 -6.33 -27.02 -4.44
CA ALA A 74 -5.31 -27.47 -3.49
C ALA A 74 -4.02 -27.91 -4.21
N GLY A 75 -2.86 -27.67 -3.59
CA GLY A 75 -1.55 -28.04 -4.13
C GLY A 75 -1.17 -27.29 -5.42
N THR A 76 -1.67 -26.06 -5.58
CA THR A 76 -1.55 -25.26 -6.81
C THR A 76 -0.82 -23.95 -6.52
N THR A 77 0.05 -23.55 -7.45
CA THR A 77 0.72 -22.26 -7.47
C THR A 77 -0.11 -21.25 -8.26
N TYR A 78 -0.29 -20.07 -7.71
CA TYR A 78 -0.93 -18.91 -8.33
C TYR A 78 0.06 -17.76 -8.38
N THR A 79 0.19 -17.14 -9.55
CA THR A 79 0.85 -15.83 -9.68
C THR A 79 -0.17 -14.78 -9.26
N GLY A 80 0.21 -13.93 -8.31
CA GLY A 80 -0.62 -12.93 -7.67
C GLY A 80 -0.13 -11.51 -7.95
N SER A 81 -1.07 -10.59 -8.11
CA SER A 81 -0.81 -9.15 -8.10
C SER A 81 -1.89 -8.41 -7.32
N VAL A 82 -1.56 -7.28 -6.73
CA VAL A 82 -2.51 -6.34 -6.10
C VAL A 82 -2.55 -5.01 -6.85
N ARG A 83 -3.71 -4.36 -6.84
CA ARG A 83 -3.97 -3.02 -7.36
C ARG A 83 -4.69 -2.20 -6.31
N PHE A 84 -4.29 -0.94 -6.18
CA PHE A 84 -4.87 0.06 -5.28
C PHE A 84 -5.45 1.20 -6.12
N LEU A 85 -6.72 1.56 -5.89
CA LEU A 85 -7.40 2.61 -6.64
C LEU A 85 -8.07 3.64 -5.74
N ASN A 86 -8.01 4.91 -6.17
CA ASN A 86 -8.83 6.01 -5.67
C ASN A 86 -9.97 6.29 -6.67
N GLU A 87 -11.19 5.89 -6.32
CA GLU A 87 -12.39 6.04 -7.15
C GLU A 87 -13.28 7.22 -6.72
N LEU A 88 -12.84 8.02 -5.74
CA LEU A 88 -13.50 9.28 -5.40
C LEU A 88 -13.23 10.37 -6.46
N VAL A 89 -12.11 10.24 -7.18
CA VAL A 89 -11.69 11.12 -8.29
C VAL A 89 -12.13 10.58 -9.66
N LYS A 90 -12.12 11.45 -10.69
CA LYS A 90 -12.56 11.11 -12.06
C LYS A 90 -11.61 11.71 -13.12
N PRO A 91 -10.89 10.89 -13.91
CA PRO A 91 -10.87 9.41 -13.89
C PRO A 91 -10.41 8.86 -12.53
N ALA A 92 -10.77 7.60 -12.24
CA ALA A 92 -10.23 6.91 -11.07
C ALA A 92 -8.71 6.76 -11.24
N GLU A 93 -8.01 6.90 -10.13
CA GLU A 93 -6.56 7.02 -10.05
C GLU A 93 -5.95 5.71 -9.55
N ASP A 94 -4.80 5.32 -10.14
CA ASP A 94 -4.14 4.03 -9.88
C ASP A 94 -2.96 4.23 -8.93
N ILE A 95 -3.29 4.29 -7.64
CA ILE A 95 -2.37 4.43 -6.49
C ILE A 95 -1.31 3.31 -6.46
N THR A 96 -1.51 2.21 -7.20
CA THR A 96 -0.48 1.18 -7.40
C THR A 96 0.82 1.75 -7.96
N VAL A 97 0.75 2.82 -8.78
CA VAL A 97 1.94 3.47 -9.35
C VAL A 97 2.75 4.18 -8.25
N GLU A 98 2.10 4.91 -7.36
CA GLU A 98 2.76 5.60 -6.25
C GLU A 98 3.35 4.60 -5.23
N VAL A 99 2.68 3.47 -4.98
CA VAL A 99 3.23 2.37 -4.16
C VAL A 99 4.48 1.74 -4.80
N GLU A 100 4.57 1.69 -6.15
CA GLU A 100 5.75 1.22 -6.87
C GLU A 100 6.88 2.27 -6.85
N GLU A 101 6.57 3.54 -7.09
CA GLU A 101 7.53 4.65 -7.12
C GLU A 101 8.11 4.97 -5.72
N GLU A 102 7.31 4.87 -4.66
CA GLU A 102 7.72 5.00 -3.25
C GLU A 102 8.01 3.64 -2.58
N GLY A 103 8.34 2.59 -3.35
CA GLY A 103 8.56 1.22 -2.84
C GLY A 103 9.69 1.04 -1.82
N ASP A 104 10.53 2.06 -1.56
CA ASP A 104 11.49 2.06 -0.43
C ASP A 104 10.90 2.55 0.91
N ASN A 105 9.68 3.10 0.87
CA ASN A 105 8.89 3.55 2.03
C ASN A 105 7.66 2.66 2.27
N HIS A 106 7.06 2.10 1.22
CA HIS A 106 5.90 1.20 1.31
C HIS A 106 6.27 -0.28 1.18
N GLN A 107 5.51 -1.14 1.85
CA GLN A 107 5.49 -2.57 1.61
C GLN A 107 4.09 -3.12 1.88
N VAL A 108 3.56 -3.92 0.95
CA VAL A 108 2.32 -4.68 1.09
C VAL A 108 2.60 -6.00 1.80
N PHE A 109 1.83 -6.28 2.85
CA PHE A 109 1.93 -7.49 3.64
C PHE A 109 0.72 -8.40 3.45
N TYR A 110 0.97 -9.69 3.25
CA TYR A 110 -0.07 -10.71 3.17
C TYR A 110 -0.07 -11.63 4.39
N GLN A 111 -1.26 -11.92 4.92
CA GLN A 111 -1.45 -12.90 5.99
C GLN A 111 -2.59 -13.86 5.65
N LEU A 112 -2.33 -15.15 5.77
CA LEU A 112 -3.30 -16.23 5.64
C LEU A 112 -2.98 -17.35 6.64
N PRO A 113 -3.97 -18.18 7.03
CA PRO A 113 -3.67 -19.38 7.82
C PRO A 113 -2.71 -20.30 7.07
N SER A 114 -1.67 -20.78 7.76
CA SER A 114 -0.68 -21.72 7.19
C SER A 114 -1.28 -23.07 6.76
N SER A 115 -2.53 -23.36 7.16
CA SER A 115 -3.33 -24.48 6.65
C SER A 115 -3.85 -24.27 5.23
N VAL A 116 -4.03 -23.02 4.78
CA VAL A 116 -4.45 -22.67 3.41
C VAL A 116 -3.26 -22.71 2.45
N GLY A 117 -2.13 -22.09 2.84
CA GLY A 117 -0.95 -22.03 1.98
C GLY A 117 0.14 -21.10 2.49
N THR A 118 1.03 -20.69 1.58
CA THR A 118 2.15 -19.77 1.82
C THR A 118 2.26 -18.73 0.71
N ILE A 119 2.69 -17.51 1.05
CA ILE A 119 2.99 -16.46 0.07
C ILE A 119 4.50 -16.17 0.05
N SER A 120 5.05 -15.94 -1.13
CA SER A 120 6.36 -15.31 -1.38
C SER A 120 6.17 -14.04 -2.20
N TYR A 121 6.99 -13.02 -1.97
CA TYR A 121 7.00 -11.81 -2.80
C TYR A 121 7.91 -11.99 -4.01
N ASP A 122 7.49 -11.46 -5.16
CA ASP A 122 8.14 -11.68 -6.46
C ASP A 122 8.65 -10.36 -7.11
N ASP A 123 8.61 -9.25 -6.38
CA ASP A 123 9.17 -7.94 -6.73
C ASP A 123 10.14 -7.42 -5.66
N LEU A 124 10.90 -6.37 -6.01
CA LEU A 124 11.89 -5.73 -5.14
C LEU A 124 11.96 -4.21 -5.38
N ASP A 125 12.24 -3.45 -4.32
CA ASP A 125 12.57 -2.02 -4.32
C ASP A 125 14.03 -1.77 -4.76
N ILE A 126 14.43 -0.50 -4.75
CA ILE A 126 15.81 -0.07 -5.06
C ILE A 126 16.87 -0.55 -4.04
N ASN A 127 16.46 -1.14 -2.92
CA ASN A 127 17.31 -1.64 -1.84
C ASN A 127 17.31 -3.18 -1.73
N ASP A 128 16.85 -3.90 -2.76
CA ASP A 128 16.67 -5.36 -2.80
C ASP A 128 15.72 -5.90 -1.69
N LYS A 129 14.69 -5.14 -1.31
CA LYS A 129 13.62 -5.54 -0.37
C LYS A 129 12.28 -5.70 -1.09
N PRO A 130 11.36 -6.58 -0.65
CA PRO A 130 10.09 -6.76 -1.33
C PRO A 130 9.13 -5.56 -1.19
N ILE A 131 8.46 -5.19 -2.28
CA ILE A 131 7.36 -4.20 -2.27
C ILE A 131 6.03 -4.92 -2.00
N GLY A 132 5.82 -6.09 -2.61
CA GLY A 132 4.64 -6.93 -2.44
C GLY A 132 3.47 -6.60 -3.38
N LEU A 133 3.69 -5.83 -4.43
CA LEU A 133 2.70 -5.62 -5.51
C LEU A 133 2.49 -6.90 -6.32
N ASN A 134 3.55 -7.72 -6.45
CA ASN A 134 3.58 -9.01 -7.11
C ASN A 134 4.03 -10.10 -6.12
N PHE A 135 3.35 -11.24 -6.14
CA PHE A 135 3.59 -12.32 -5.19
C PHE A 135 3.16 -13.67 -5.76
N THR A 136 3.67 -14.76 -5.20
CA THR A 136 3.23 -16.12 -5.51
C THR A 136 2.51 -16.71 -4.30
N LEU A 137 1.29 -17.21 -4.51
CA LEU A 137 0.54 -17.99 -3.52
C LEU A 137 0.63 -19.48 -3.87
N VAL A 138 1.15 -20.29 -2.95
CA VAL A 138 1.14 -21.76 -3.05
C VAL A 138 0.12 -22.31 -2.06
N THR A 139 -0.92 -22.97 -2.56
CA THR A 139 -1.91 -23.64 -1.71
C THR A 139 -1.41 -25.00 -1.24
N ASN A 140 -1.80 -25.40 -0.04
CA ASN A 140 -1.49 -26.74 0.47
C ASN A 140 -2.25 -27.83 -0.29
N ALA A 141 -1.69 -29.04 -0.33
CA ALA A 141 -2.33 -30.21 -0.95
C ALA A 141 -3.62 -30.67 -0.24
N THR A 142 -3.79 -30.29 1.03
CA THR A 142 -5.03 -30.51 1.80
C THR A 142 -5.86 -29.24 1.74
N ALA A 143 -7.11 -29.34 1.26
CA ALA A 143 -8.03 -28.22 1.23
C ALA A 143 -8.33 -27.69 2.65
N ALA A 144 -8.33 -26.37 2.79
CA ALA A 144 -8.67 -25.65 4.02
C ALA A 144 -9.41 -24.35 3.68
N THR A 145 -10.00 -23.73 4.69
CA THR A 145 -10.68 -22.42 4.58
C THR A 145 -9.99 -21.42 5.50
N GLY A 146 -9.88 -20.18 5.05
CA GLY A 146 -9.28 -19.08 5.79
C GLY A 146 -9.49 -17.76 5.07
N ASN A 147 -9.16 -16.66 5.74
CA ASN A 147 -9.18 -15.33 5.14
C ASN A 147 -7.77 -14.98 4.68
N LEU A 148 -7.67 -14.31 3.53
CA LEU A 148 -6.48 -13.55 3.14
C LEU A 148 -6.67 -12.12 3.66
N MET A 149 -5.71 -11.64 4.45
CA MET A 149 -5.62 -10.25 4.88
C MET A 149 -4.45 -9.59 4.13
N VAL A 150 -4.70 -8.38 3.64
CA VAL A 150 -3.71 -7.49 3.04
C VAL A 150 -3.57 -6.28 3.96
N THR A 151 -2.37 -5.74 4.11
CA THR A 151 -2.08 -4.55 4.93
C THR A 151 -0.92 -3.78 4.32
#